data_AF-F6UFS8-F1
#
_entry.id   AF-F6UFS8-F1
#
_cell.length_a   1.000
_cell.length_b   1.000
_cell.length_c   1.000
_cell.angle_alpha   90.00
_cell.angle_beta   90.00
_cell.angle_gamma   90.00
#
_symmetry.space_group_name_H-M   'P 1'
#
loop_
_entity.id
_entity.type
_entity.pdbx_description
1 polymer ?
#
loop_
_entity_poly.entity_id
_entity_poly.type
_entity_poly.pdbx_seq_one_letter_code
_entity_poly.pdbx_strand_id
1 'polypeptide(L)'
;MNYHPTAYKKMQPGHSIIQKIYSLSPNTASCSRRACFVGICVCLIFYYLAPYFFRQVFSGFSYKSAVHLCTTRHLAPHYLSAIEFDASINHLPINEKDGEVPQLPFVGNGKLASLVKYEQEDSGLYLFYDTLFTNENKKEEKEHKLLRLPYDPLLRPEHVTGSHHKEEVSVVNFRNGIVEHLSCYSSSHGPLFLNHTVIAHRSRPNVLLQRLEGRIDGKSGSEDVYIHQQTINHNSVFK
;
A
#
# COMPACT_ATOMS: atom_id res chain seq x y z
N MET A 1 -26.20 116.84 -2.24
CA MET A 1 -25.22 116.12 -1.40
C MET A 1 -25.98 115.18 -0.50
N ASN A 2 -25.86 113.86 -0.71
CA ASN A 2 -26.22 112.84 0.28
C ASN A 2 -25.39 111.59 -0.04
N TYR A 3 -24.42 111.34 0.84
CA TYR A 3 -23.49 110.23 0.83
C TYR A 3 -24.20 108.98 1.35
N HIS A 4 -24.14 107.87 0.60
CA HIS A 4 -24.46 106.54 1.10
C HIS A 4 -23.18 105.69 1.15
N PRO A 5 -22.77 105.14 2.31
CA PRO A 5 -21.61 104.29 2.39
C PRO A 5 -21.95 102.83 2.04
N THR A 6 -21.16 102.25 1.15
CA THR A 6 -21.14 100.83 0.80
C THR A 6 -20.51 100.01 1.92
N ALA A 7 -21.27 99.07 2.49
CA ALA A 7 -20.76 98.08 3.45
C ALA A 7 -20.05 96.93 2.72
N TYR A 8 -18.73 96.84 2.91
CA TYR A 8 -17.93 95.68 2.51
C TYR A 8 -18.20 94.49 3.45
N LYS A 9 -18.73 93.39 2.90
CA LYS A 9 -18.92 92.13 3.62
C LYS A 9 -17.64 91.29 3.52
N LYS A 10 -16.91 91.21 4.64
CA LYS A 10 -15.69 90.41 4.82
C LYS A 10 -16.05 88.91 4.75
N MET A 11 -15.60 88.22 3.70
CA MET A 11 -15.82 86.79 3.48
C MET A 11 -14.69 86.03 4.21
N GLN A 12 -15.01 85.31 5.29
CA GLN A 12 -14.07 84.41 5.97
C GLN A 12 -14.11 83.01 5.32
N PRO A 13 -13.00 82.47 4.79
CA PRO A 13 -12.93 81.10 4.31
C PRO A 13 -12.49 80.21 5.49
N GLY A 14 -13.42 79.44 6.06
CA GLY A 14 -13.06 78.56 7.17
C GLY A 14 -14.14 77.61 7.69
N HIS A 15 -15.42 77.84 7.36
CA HIS A 15 -16.51 77.03 7.90
C HIS A 15 -17.01 75.89 6.98
N SER A 16 -16.48 75.75 5.76
CA SER A 16 -17.03 74.82 4.75
C SER A 16 -16.61 73.35 4.93
N ILE A 17 -15.52 73.04 5.62
CA ILE A 17 -15.02 71.65 5.72
C ILE A 17 -15.59 70.97 6.97
N ILE A 18 -15.74 71.69 8.07
CA ILE A 18 -16.22 71.14 9.35
C ILE A 18 -17.70 70.74 9.25
N GLN A 19 -18.53 71.48 8.50
CA GLN A 19 -19.93 71.08 8.28
C GLN A 19 -20.10 69.83 7.41
N LYS A 20 -19.13 69.50 6.55
CA LYS A 20 -19.19 68.29 5.70
C LYS A 20 -18.89 67.00 6.48
N ILE A 21 -18.18 67.10 7.60
CA ILE A 21 -17.90 65.95 8.48
C ILE A 21 -19.12 65.64 9.37
N TYR A 22 -19.88 66.67 9.78
CA TYR A 22 -21.13 66.48 10.55
C TYR A 22 -22.34 66.03 9.72
N SER A 23 -22.29 66.13 8.39
CA SER A 23 -23.35 65.63 7.50
C SER A 23 -23.21 64.16 7.12
N LEU A 24 -22.17 63.46 7.59
CA LEU A 24 -22.12 61.99 7.55
C LEU A 24 -23.06 61.44 8.62
N SER A 25 -24.33 61.44 8.26
CA SER A 25 -25.45 60.86 8.97
C SER A 25 -25.10 59.52 9.64
N PRO A 26 -25.40 59.33 10.94
CA PRO A 26 -25.17 58.08 11.65
C PRO A 26 -26.06 56.91 11.16
N ASN A 27 -26.93 57.14 10.17
CA ASN A 27 -27.88 56.15 9.67
C ASN A 27 -27.27 55.14 8.68
N THR A 28 -26.04 55.35 8.19
CA THR A 28 -25.30 54.34 7.39
C THR A 28 -24.49 53.38 8.25
N ALA A 29 -24.22 53.72 9.53
CA ALA A 29 -23.45 52.88 10.44
C ALA A 29 -24.24 51.65 10.95
N SER A 30 -25.58 51.70 10.98
CA SER A 30 -26.41 50.58 11.45
C SER A 30 -26.50 49.44 10.43
N CYS A 31 -26.56 49.76 9.14
CA CYS A 31 -26.53 48.79 8.05
C CYS A 31 -25.13 48.16 7.92
N SER A 32 -24.08 48.99 8.05
CA SER A 32 -22.68 48.57 8.10
C SER A 32 -22.37 47.64 9.28
N ARG A 33 -22.91 47.92 10.48
CA ARG A 33 -22.73 47.04 11.66
C ARG A 33 -23.40 45.68 11.49
N ARG A 34 -24.59 45.61 10.90
CA ARG A 34 -25.28 44.35 10.60
C ARG A 34 -24.52 43.53 9.55
N ALA A 35 -24.04 44.18 8.49
CA ALA A 35 -23.20 43.52 7.48
C ALA A 35 -21.87 43.03 8.07
N CYS A 36 -21.26 43.79 8.97
CA CYS A 36 -20.03 43.39 9.66
C CYS A 36 -20.27 42.20 10.61
N PHE A 37 -21.39 42.20 11.35
CA PHE A 37 -21.74 41.08 12.23
C PHE A 37 -22.03 39.80 11.44
N VAL A 38 -22.75 39.90 10.32
CA VAL A 38 -22.96 38.77 9.40
C VAL A 38 -21.62 38.30 8.82
N GLY A 39 -20.74 39.23 8.43
CA GLY A 39 -19.39 38.90 7.97
C GLY A 39 -18.58 38.14 9.03
N ILE A 40 -18.59 38.60 10.29
CA ILE A 40 -17.92 37.92 11.41
C ILE A 40 -18.52 36.53 11.65
N CYS A 41 -19.84 36.39 11.65
CA CYS A 41 -20.50 35.09 11.78
C CYS A 41 -20.09 34.13 10.66
N VAL A 42 -20.06 34.60 9.41
CA VAL A 42 -19.63 33.81 8.26
C VAL A 42 -18.15 33.43 8.38
N CYS A 43 -17.27 34.35 8.79
CA CYS A 43 -15.86 34.06 9.04
C CYS A 43 -15.66 33.05 10.17
N LEU A 44 -16.45 33.11 11.25
CA LEU A 44 -16.38 32.14 12.35
C LEU A 44 -16.86 30.75 11.91
N ILE A 45 -17.92 30.68 11.09
CA ILE A 45 -18.40 29.43 10.49
C ILE A 45 -17.32 28.84 9.58
N PHE A 46 -16.72 29.64 8.69
CA PHE A 46 -15.61 29.18 7.87
C PHE A 46 -14.40 28.79 8.70
N TYR A 47 -14.02 29.54 9.74
CA TYR A 47 -12.89 29.18 10.59
C TYR A 47 -13.11 27.83 11.31
N TYR A 48 -14.33 27.54 11.74
CA TYR A 48 -14.67 26.28 12.42
C TYR A 48 -14.82 25.10 11.45
N LEU A 49 -15.42 25.32 10.28
CA LEU A 49 -15.67 24.27 9.29
C LEU A 49 -14.49 24.04 8.33
N ALA A 50 -13.69 25.06 8.05
CA ALA A 50 -12.50 24.99 7.20
C ALA A 50 -11.60 23.82 7.60
N PRO A 51 -11.13 23.65 8.85
CA PRO A 51 -10.24 22.53 9.19
C PRO A 51 -10.87 21.17 8.92
N TYR A 52 -12.20 21.03 8.98
CA TYR A 52 -12.89 19.79 8.64
C TYR A 52 -12.85 19.52 7.12
N PHE A 53 -13.18 20.52 6.30
CA PHE A 53 -13.11 20.42 4.85
C PHE A 53 -11.67 20.30 4.34
N PHE A 54 -10.75 21.10 4.87
CA PHE A 54 -9.32 21.02 4.56
C PHE A 54 -8.77 19.66 4.97
N ARG A 55 -9.13 19.12 6.14
CA ARG A 55 -8.72 17.77 6.52
C ARG A 55 -9.24 16.74 5.53
N GLN A 56 -10.48 16.82 5.06
CA GLN A 56 -11.06 15.83 4.14
C GLN A 56 -10.55 15.95 2.70
N VAL A 57 -10.29 17.17 2.22
CA VAL A 57 -9.77 17.45 0.87
C VAL A 57 -8.26 17.22 0.80
N PHE A 58 -7.51 17.59 1.84
CA PHE A 58 -6.05 17.41 1.92
C PHE A 58 -5.63 16.09 2.60
N SER A 59 -6.55 15.30 3.17
CA SER A 59 -6.31 13.87 3.46
C SER A 59 -6.42 12.99 2.21
N GLY A 60 -6.54 13.59 1.02
CA GLY A 60 -6.59 12.91 -0.26
C GLY A 60 -5.44 11.91 -0.38
N PHE A 61 -5.82 10.63 -0.45
CA PHE A 61 -4.95 9.45 -0.39
C PHE A 61 -4.35 9.15 0.99
N SER A 62 -5.14 8.45 1.82
CA SER A 62 -4.55 7.71 2.93
C SER A 62 -3.60 6.66 2.34
N TYR A 63 -2.33 6.67 2.76
CA TYR A 63 -1.35 5.66 2.37
C TYR A 63 -1.86 4.24 2.65
N LYS A 64 -2.68 4.06 3.69
CA LYS A 64 -3.35 2.79 3.97
C LYS A 64 -4.35 2.40 2.88
N SER A 65 -5.19 3.33 2.41
CA SER A 65 -6.13 3.04 1.32
C SER A 65 -5.42 2.79 -0.01
N ALA A 66 -4.27 3.44 -0.24
CA ALA A 66 -3.43 3.22 -1.42
C ALA A 66 -2.87 1.81 -1.46
N VAL A 67 -2.27 1.37 -0.35
CA VAL A 67 -1.73 0.03 -0.16
C VAL A 67 -2.85 -1.00 -0.31
N HIS A 68 -3.98 -0.80 0.35
CA HIS A 68 -5.13 -1.70 0.26
C HIS A 68 -5.67 -1.87 -1.16
N LEU A 69 -5.77 -0.76 -1.90
CA LEU A 69 -6.21 -0.80 -3.29
C LEU A 69 -5.19 -1.52 -4.19
N CYS A 70 -3.88 -1.32 -3.95
CA CYS A 70 -2.80 -2.04 -4.63
C CYS A 70 -2.94 -3.55 -4.40
N THR A 71 -3.06 -3.99 -3.14
CA THR A 71 -3.20 -5.40 -2.77
C THR A 71 -4.44 -6.00 -3.42
N THR A 72 -5.60 -5.36 -3.26
CA THR A 72 -6.87 -5.85 -3.78
C THR A 72 -6.86 -5.97 -5.30
N ARG A 73 -6.26 -5.00 -6.01
CA ARG A 73 -6.16 -5.01 -7.47
C ARG A 73 -5.35 -6.20 -7.98
N HIS A 74 -4.24 -6.52 -7.34
CA HIS A 74 -3.37 -7.62 -7.74
C HIS A 74 -3.84 -8.97 -7.23
N LEU A 75 -4.65 -8.98 -6.17
CA LEU A 75 -5.32 -10.17 -5.68
C LEU A 75 -6.55 -10.54 -6.51
N ALA A 76 -7.18 -9.56 -7.17
CA ALA A 76 -8.41 -9.75 -7.94
C ALA A 76 -8.41 -10.93 -8.92
N PRO A 77 -7.33 -11.20 -9.70
CA PRO A 77 -7.27 -12.33 -10.60
C PRO A 77 -7.36 -13.70 -9.91
N HIS A 78 -7.00 -13.79 -8.62
CA HIS A 78 -6.97 -15.04 -7.87
C HIS A 78 -8.31 -15.38 -7.20
N TYR A 79 -9.23 -14.43 -7.06
CA TYR A 79 -10.51 -14.68 -6.38
C TYR A 79 -11.36 -15.73 -7.08
N LEU A 80 -11.41 -15.74 -8.42
CA LEU A 80 -12.15 -16.75 -9.16
C LEU A 80 -11.60 -18.15 -8.87
N SER A 81 -10.27 -18.32 -8.89
CA SER A 81 -9.64 -19.60 -8.54
C SER A 81 -9.87 -19.98 -7.08
N ALA A 82 -9.94 -19.02 -6.16
CA ALA A 82 -10.25 -19.29 -4.76
C ALA A 82 -11.70 -19.76 -4.56
N ILE A 83 -12.66 -19.16 -5.27
CA ILE A 83 -14.07 -19.58 -5.26
C ILE A 83 -14.23 -21.01 -5.82
N GLU A 84 -13.43 -21.36 -6.82
CA GLU A 84 -13.38 -22.71 -7.42
C GLU A 84 -12.58 -23.73 -6.57
N PHE A 85 -12.06 -23.33 -5.41
CA PHE A 85 -11.16 -24.13 -4.56
C PHE A 85 -9.85 -24.58 -5.25
N ASP A 86 -9.50 -23.94 -6.38
CA ASP A 86 -8.25 -24.13 -7.12
C ASP A 86 -7.10 -23.32 -6.50
N ALA A 87 -7.41 -22.33 -5.65
CA ALA A 87 -6.43 -21.53 -4.93
C ALA A 87 -6.84 -21.27 -3.48
N SER A 88 -5.84 -21.04 -2.62
CA SER A 88 -6.02 -20.51 -1.27
C SER A 88 -5.35 -19.15 -1.18
N ILE A 89 -6.03 -18.22 -0.50
CA ILE A 89 -5.55 -16.86 -0.24
C ILE A 89 -5.49 -16.70 1.27
N ASN A 90 -4.32 -16.30 1.79
CA ASN A 90 -4.12 -16.00 3.20
C ASN A 90 -3.50 -14.61 3.34
N HIS A 91 -4.14 -13.72 4.11
CA HIS A 91 -3.55 -12.42 4.42
C HIS A 91 -2.49 -12.56 5.50
N LEU A 92 -1.50 -11.66 5.49
CA LEU A 92 -0.38 -11.63 6.42
C LEU A 92 -0.33 -10.23 7.07
N PRO A 93 -0.51 -10.13 8.41
CA PRO A 93 -0.83 -11.21 9.34
C PRO A 93 -2.25 -11.79 9.11
N ILE A 94 -2.44 -13.06 9.48
CA ILE A 94 -3.70 -13.78 9.28
C ILE A 94 -4.81 -13.07 10.06
N ASN A 95 -5.90 -12.74 9.38
CA ASN A 95 -7.05 -12.15 10.04
C ASN A 95 -8.00 -13.25 10.54
N GLU A 96 -7.77 -13.72 11.77
CA GLU A 96 -8.61 -14.75 12.40
C GLU A 96 -10.10 -14.35 12.47
N LYS A 97 -10.41 -13.06 12.47
CA LYS A 97 -11.79 -12.55 12.54
C LYS A 97 -12.59 -12.82 11.27
N ASP A 98 -11.92 -12.96 10.14
CA ASP A 98 -12.55 -13.22 8.84
C ASP A 98 -12.68 -14.72 8.57
N GLY A 99 -12.32 -15.57 9.55
CA GLY A 99 -12.37 -17.02 9.41
C GLY A 99 -11.27 -17.60 8.53
N GLU A 100 -10.20 -16.84 8.26
CA GLU A 100 -9.06 -17.31 7.50
C GLU A 100 -8.35 -18.44 8.26
N VAL A 101 -8.27 -19.61 7.62
CA VAL A 101 -7.58 -20.76 8.18
C VAL A 101 -6.14 -20.74 7.67
N PRO A 102 -5.11 -20.76 8.54
CA PRO A 102 -3.72 -20.82 8.12
C PRO A 102 -3.50 -22.05 7.23
N GLN A 103 -3.22 -21.83 5.94
CA GLN A 103 -2.72 -22.89 5.06
C GLN A 103 -1.22 -22.74 4.86
N LEU A 104 -0.55 -23.89 4.75
CA LEU A 104 0.89 -23.92 4.51
C LEU A 104 1.18 -23.53 3.05
N PRO A 105 1.91 -22.44 2.79
CA PRO A 105 2.30 -22.07 1.44
C PRO A 105 3.46 -22.97 0.98
N PHE A 106 3.14 -24.11 0.35
CA PHE A 106 4.14 -25.05 -0.13
C PHE A 106 4.01 -25.33 -1.64
N VAL A 107 5.15 -25.59 -2.28
CA VAL A 107 5.23 -26.15 -3.63
C VAL A 107 6.03 -27.43 -3.63
N GLY A 108 5.73 -28.36 -4.52
CA GLY A 108 6.51 -29.58 -4.64
C GLY A 108 6.24 -30.36 -5.92
N ASN A 109 7.17 -31.25 -6.27
CA ASN A 109 7.09 -32.10 -7.46
C ASN A 109 7.34 -33.59 -7.14
N GLY A 110 7.25 -33.98 -5.86
CA GLY A 110 7.45 -35.35 -5.38
C GLY A 110 8.91 -35.75 -5.15
N LYS A 111 9.88 -34.98 -5.65
CA LYS A 111 11.32 -35.14 -5.32
C LYS A 111 11.87 -33.97 -4.52
N LEU A 112 11.37 -32.77 -4.78
CA LEU A 112 11.60 -31.59 -3.96
C LEU A 112 10.27 -31.00 -3.48
N ALA A 113 10.28 -30.41 -2.29
CA ALA A 113 9.22 -29.53 -1.83
C ALA A 113 9.82 -28.31 -1.13
N SER A 114 9.22 -27.15 -1.27
CA SER A 114 9.64 -25.92 -0.61
C SER A 114 8.46 -25.37 0.19
N LEU A 115 8.70 -25.10 1.46
CA LEU A 115 7.77 -24.39 2.34
C LEU A 115 8.18 -22.92 2.35
N VAL A 116 7.32 -22.08 1.78
CA VAL A 116 7.61 -20.67 1.49
C VAL A 116 6.96 -19.78 2.54
N LYS A 117 7.58 -19.71 3.72
CA LYS A 117 7.17 -18.81 4.81
C LYS A 117 8.07 -17.58 4.83
N TYR A 118 7.49 -16.38 4.74
CA TYR A 118 8.24 -15.12 4.69
C TYR A 118 8.49 -14.50 6.07
N GLU A 119 7.57 -14.70 7.01
CA GLU A 119 7.68 -14.15 8.37
C GLU A 119 8.29 -15.12 9.39
N GLN A 120 8.35 -16.42 9.08
CA GLN A 120 8.76 -17.46 10.04
C GLN A 120 10.08 -18.13 9.62
N GLU A 121 10.92 -18.44 10.60
CA GLU A 121 12.20 -19.15 10.42
C GLU A 121 12.04 -20.61 9.95
N ASP A 122 10.80 -21.12 9.94
CA ASP A 122 10.47 -22.48 9.53
C ASP A 122 10.38 -22.68 8.01
N SER A 123 10.77 -21.69 7.20
CA SER A 123 10.96 -21.92 5.77
C SER A 123 12.01 -23.02 5.54
N GLY A 124 11.88 -23.74 4.43
CA GLY A 124 12.75 -24.87 4.18
C GLY A 124 12.56 -25.53 2.83
N LEU A 125 13.64 -26.12 2.34
CA LEU A 125 13.65 -26.99 1.18
C LEU A 125 13.73 -28.43 1.67
N TYR A 126 12.86 -29.27 1.16
CA TYR A 126 12.71 -30.65 1.54
C TYR A 126 13.04 -31.50 0.32
N LEU A 127 13.97 -32.45 0.49
CA LEU A 127 14.37 -33.40 -0.54
C LEU A 127 13.87 -34.80 -0.18
N PHE A 128 13.20 -35.41 -1.14
CA PHE A 128 12.73 -36.79 -1.07
C PHE A 128 13.69 -37.67 -1.88
N TYR A 129 14.35 -38.60 -1.21
CA TYR A 129 15.30 -39.51 -1.82
C TYR A 129 15.06 -40.94 -1.34
N ASP A 130 15.41 -41.89 -2.21
CA ASP A 130 15.21 -43.31 -1.94
C ASP A 130 16.55 -43.89 -1.54
N THR A 131 16.64 -44.50 -0.35
CA THR A 131 17.81 -45.27 0.07
C THR A 131 17.53 -46.75 -0.07
N LEU A 132 18.48 -47.49 -0.65
CA LEU A 132 18.44 -48.95 -0.62
C LEU A 132 19.01 -49.40 0.72
N PHE A 133 18.28 -50.27 1.40
CA PHE A 133 18.80 -50.98 2.56
C PHE A 133 18.58 -52.48 2.36
N THR A 134 19.54 -53.26 2.86
CA THR A 134 19.47 -54.71 2.81
C THR A 134 18.84 -55.20 4.11
N ASN A 135 17.65 -55.80 4.00
CA ASN A 135 16.97 -56.40 5.15
C ASN A 135 17.73 -57.66 5.63
N GLU A 136 17.45 -58.16 6.83
CA GLU A 136 18.01 -59.39 7.43
C GLU A 136 17.86 -60.60 6.50
N ASN A 137 16.81 -60.61 5.67
CA ASN A 137 16.55 -61.63 4.65
C ASN A 137 17.39 -61.48 3.36
N LYS A 138 18.40 -60.61 3.34
CA LYS A 138 19.21 -60.25 2.16
C LYS A 138 18.40 -59.76 0.96
N LYS A 139 17.22 -59.20 1.19
CA LYS A 139 16.41 -58.52 0.17
C LYS A 139 16.71 -57.03 0.21
N GLU A 140 16.92 -56.45 -0.97
CA GLU A 140 17.01 -55.00 -1.13
C GLU A 140 15.61 -54.40 -1.10
N GLU A 141 15.38 -53.51 -0.14
CA GLU A 141 14.15 -52.75 -0.02
C GLU A 141 14.45 -51.26 -0.17
N LYS A 142 13.46 -50.51 -0.70
CA LYS A 142 13.55 -49.06 -0.84
C LYS A 142 12.93 -48.39 0.39
N GLU A 143 13.73 -47.60 1.09
CA GLU A 143 13.27 -46.72 2.16
C GLU A 143 13.21 -45.28 1.63
N HIS A 144 12.05 -44.65 1.75
CA HIS A 144 11.87 -43.25 1.38
C HIS A 144 12.30 -42.35 2.53
N LYS A 145 13.29 -41.50 2.30
CA LYS A 145 13.80 -40.55 3.30
C LYS A 145 13.54 -39.12 2.90
N LEU A 146 13.30 -38.29 3.92
CA LEU A 146 13.12 -36.86 3.80
C LEU A 146 14.31 -36.14 4.43
N LEU A 147 14.97 -35.27 3.67
CA LEU A 147 16.01 -34.39 4.17
C LEU A 147 15.50 -32.95 4.13
N ARG A 148 15.44 -32.29 5.29
CA ARG A 148 15.26 -30.84 5.36
C ARG A 148 16.61 -30.17 5.17
N LEU A 149 16.72 -29.35 4.14
CA LEU A 149 17.84 -28.44 3.94
C LEU A 149 17.46 -27.08 4.54
N PRO A 150 18.38 -26.44 5.29
CA PRO A 150 18.23 -25.04 5.64
C PRO A 150 18.25 -24.25 4.33
N TYR A 151 17.08 -23.76 3.95
CA TYR A 151 16.89 -23.01 2.73
C TYR A 151 16.35 -21.66 3.12
N ASP A 152 17.18 -20.64 2.96
CA ASP A 152 16.75 -19.27 3.04
C ASP A 152 16.27 -18.85 1.64
N PRO A 153 15.01 -18.39 1.47
CA PRO A 153 14.62 -17.75 0.21
C PRO A 153 15.66 -16.69 -0.17
N LEU A 154 16.29 -16.87 -1.33
CA LEU A 154 17.41 -16.04 -1.78
C LEU A 154 17.02 -14.56 -1.91
N LEU A 155 15.73 -14.30 -2.10
CA LEU A 155 15.15 -12.97 -2.23
C LEU A 155 14.15 -12.77 -1.09
N ARG A 156 14.55 -12.02 -0.08
CA ARG A 156 13.64 -11.44 0.91
C ARG A 156 13.42 -9.98 0.54
N PRO A 157 12.22 -9.59 0.09
CA PRO A 157 11.93 -8.19 -0.16
C PRO A 157 11.93 -7.43 1.17
N GLU A 158 13.07 -6.82 1.50
CA GLU A 158 13.19 -5.94 2.64
C GLU A 158 12.98 -4.49 2.18
N HIS A 159 11.87 -3.89 2.61
CA HIS A 159 11.58 -2.50 2.29
C HIS A 159 12.39 -1.58 3.23
N VAL A 160 13.56 -1.14 2.76
CA VAL A 160 14.55 -0.37 3.55
C VAL A 160 14.05 1.02 3.97
N THR A 161 13.03 1.56 3.30
CA THR A 161 12.44 2.85 3.68
C THR A 161 11.28 2.60 4.65
N GLY A 162 11.27 3.25 5.82
CA GLY A 162 10.32 2.99 6.92
C GLY A 162 8.84 3.25 6.58
N SER A 163 8.26 2.45 5.69
CA SER A 163 6.87 2.50 5.29
C SER A 163 6.00 2.07 6.47
N HIS A 164 5.19 2.97 6.99
CA HIS A 164 4.28 2.69 8.10
C HIS A 164 3.09 1.79 7.69
N HIS A 165 2.87 1.62 6.38
CA HIS A 165 1.78 0.82 5.85
C HIS A 165 2.30 -0.19 4.83
N LYS A 166 1.98 -1.44 5.11
CA LYS A 166 2.35 -2.65 4.39
C LYS A 166 1.15 -3.59 4.46
N GLU A 167 0.83 -4.24 3.35
CA GLU A 167 -0.10 -5.37 3.31
C GLU A 167 0.55 -6.50 2.51
N GLU A 168 0.38 -7.71 3.01
CA GLU A 168 0.93 -8.91 2.41
C GLU A 168 -0.14 -9.99 2.29
N VAL A 169 -0.06 -10.75 1.20
CA VAL A 169 -0.95 -11.84 0.91
C VAL A 169 -0.15 -12.99 0.32
N SER A 170 -0.44 -14.21 0.77
CA SER A 170 0.08 -15.43 0.19
C SER A 170 -1.02 -16.12 -0.59
N VAL A 171 -0.73 -16.49 -1.84
CA VAL A 171 -1.63 -17.21 -2.71
C VAL A 171 -1.01 -18.55 -3.06
N VAL A 172 -1.73 -19.63 -2.80
CA VAL A 172 -1.34 -20.99 -3.16
C VAL A 172 -2.28 -21.46 -4.25
N ASN A 173 -1.80 -21.59 -5.48
CA ASN A 173 -2.58 -22.11 -6.60
C ASN A 173 -2.32 -23.62 -6.74
N PHE A 174 -3.29 -24.43 -6.33
CA PHE A 174 -3.19 -25.90 -6.33
C PHE A 174 -3.19 -26.48 -7.74
N ARG A 175 -3.93 -25.86 -8.65
CA ARG A 175 -4.04 -26.31 -10.05
C ARG A 175 -2.73 -26.20 -10.80
N ASN A 176 -2.04 -25.09 -10.63
CA ASN A 176 -0.76 -24.81 -11.29
C ASN A 176 0.44 -25.29 -10.45
N GLY A 177 0.28 -25.45 -9.13
CA GLY A 177 1.37 -25.79 -8.23
C GLY A 177 2.32 -24.61 -8.02
N ILE A 178 1.74 -23.41 -7.88
CA ILE A 178 2.47 -22.14 -7.77
C ILE A 178 2.14 -21.54 -6.41
N VAL A 179 3.15 -21.00 -5.74
CA VAL A 179 2.97 -20.14 -4.57
C VAL A 179 3.40 -18.73 -4.94
N GLU A 180 2.55 -17.76 -4.67
CA GLU A 180 2.79 -16.33 -4.89
C GLU A 180 2.71 -15.60 -3.55
N HIS A 181 3.57 -14.61 -3.38
CA HIS A 181 3.54 -13.71 -2.26
C HIS A 181 3.47 -12.29 -2.79
N LEU A 182 2.33 -11.67 -2.54
CA LEU A 182 1.98 -10.34 -3.01
C LEU A 182 2.17 -9.38 -1.85
N SER A 183 3.00 -8.36 -2.04
CA SER A 183 3.32 -7.39 -1.01
C SER A 183 3.16 -5.98 -1.58
N CYS A 184 2.34 -5.15 -0.93
CA CYS A 184 2.20 -3.73 -1.27
C CYS A 184 2.74 -2.87 -0.12
N TYR A 185 3.64 -1.95 -0.44
CA TYR A 185 4.27 -1.02 0.50
C TYR A 185 3.92 0.41 0.12
N SER A 186 3.71 1.25 1.13
CA SER A 186 3.58 2.70 0.91
C SER A 186 4.95 3.31 0.61
N SER A 187 5.07 3.99 -0.54
CA SER A 187 6.28 4.72 -0.93
C SER A 187 5.92 6.16 -1.34
N SER A 188 6.92 7.05 -1.29
CA SER A 188 6.79 8.48 -1.64
C SER A 188 6.34 8.71 -3.09
N HIS A 189 6.53 7.72 -3.96
CA HIS A 189 6.22 7.81 -5.39
C HIS A 189 4.96 7.05 -5.80
N GLY A 190 4.19 6.52 -4.84
CA GLY A 190 3.05 5.63 -5.06
C GLY A 190 3.24 4.30 -4.32
N PRO A 191 2.22 3.44 -4.25
CA PRO A 191 2.37 2.11 -3.67
C PRO A 191 3.34 1.26 -4.50
N LEU A 192 4.34 0.67 -3.85
CA LEU A 192 5.25 -0.29 -4.45
C LEU A 192 4.63 -1.68 -4.32
N PHE A 193 4.40 -2.35 -5.44
CA PHE A 193 3.98 -3.74 -5.49
C PHE A 193 5.18 -4.64 -5.74
N LEU A 194 5.26 -5.73 -4.98
CA LEU A 194 6.20 -6.82 -5.16
C LEU A 194 5.42 -8.14 -5.26
N ASN A 195 5.76 -8.96 -6.24
CA ASN A 195 5.26 -10.33 -6.39
C ASN A 195 6.45 -11.29 -6.37
N HIS A 196 6.49 -12.18 -5.38
CA HIS A 196 7.44 -13.28 -5.35
C HIS A 196 6.72 -14.60 -5.65
N THR A 197 7.06 -15.20 -6.79
CA THR A 197 6.50 -16.45 -7.28
C THR A 197 7.50 -17.58 -7.11
N VAL A 198 7.06 -18.70 -6.54
CA VAL A 198 7.85 -19.93 -6.38
C VAL A 198 7.15 -21.09 -7.08
N ILE A 199 7.90 -21.85 -7.89
CA ILE A 199 7.39 -22.97 -8.69
C ILE A 199 8.35 -24.15 -8.61
N ALA A 200 7.84 -25.34 -8.28
CA ALA A 200 8.59 -26.58 -8.44
C ALA A 200 8.35 -27.14 -9.85
N HIS A 201 9.41 -27.32 -10.65
CA HIS A 201 9.25 -27.78 -12.02
C HIS A 201 8.77 -29.24 -12.05
N ARG A 202 7.65 -29.52 -12.75
CA ARG A 202 7.03 -30.86 -12.78
C ARG A 202 7.92 -31.91 -13.46
N SER A 203 8.48 -31.60 -14.63
CA SER A 203 9.29 -32.57 -15.41
C SER A 203 10.78 -32.59 -15.08
N ARG A 204 11.29 -31.61 -14.33
CA ARG A 204 12.71 -31.50 -13.98
C ARG A 204 12.79 -31.53 -12.45
N PRO A 205 12.96 -32.72 -11.85
CA PRO A 205 12.81 -32.93 -10.41
C PRO A 205 13.86 -32.25 -9.53
N ASN A 206 14.87 -31.62 -10.15
CA ASN A 206 15.93 -30.87 -9.47
C ASN A 206 15.82 -29.37 -9.74
N VAL A 207 14.65 -28.86 -10.13
CA VAL A 207 14.49 -27.45 -10.51
C VAL A 207 13.39 -26.82 -9.68
N LEU A 208 13.79 -25.90 -8.82
CA LEU A 208 12.94 -24.91 -8.18
C LEU A 208 13.15 -23.59 -8.91
N LEU A 209 12.06 -22.91 -9.24
CA LEU A 209 12.07 -21.61 -9.89
C LEU A 209 11.56 -20.57 -8.91
N GLN A 210 12.25 -19.44 -8.86
CA GLN A 210 11.83 -18.26 -8.13
C GLN A 210 11.81 -17.09 -9.09
N ARG A 211 10.81 -16.22 -8.94
CA ARG A 211 10.68 -14.99 -9.69
C ARG A 211 10.25 -13.89 -8.76
N LEU A 212 10.98 -12.78 -8.78
CA LEU A 212 10.57 -11.54 -8.12
C LEU A 212 10.25 -10.51 -9.20
N GLU A 213 9.05 -9.97 -9.15
CA GLU A 213 8.57 -8.89 -10.00
C GLU A 213 8.22 -7.70 -9.10
N GLY A 214 8.68 -6.50 -9.46
CA GLY A 214 8.39 -5.28 -8.72
C GLY A 214 7.94 -4.15 -9.63
N ARG A 215 6.95 -3.37 -9.20
CA ARG A 215 6.43 -2.19 -9.92
C ARG A 215 5.92 -1.12 -8.97
N ILE A 216 5.96 0.13 -9.42
CA ILE A 216 5.33 1.26 -8.73
C ILE A 216 3.96 1.50 -9.35
N ASP A 217 2.89 1.20 -8.62
CA ASP A 217 1.53 1.41 -9.08
C ASP A 217 1.21 2.91 -9.15
N GLY A 218 0.66 3.36 -10.30
CA GLY A 218 0.24 4.75 -10.51
C GLY A 218 1.14 5.58 -11.44
N LYS A 219 2.27 5.05 -11.92
CA LYS A 219 3.03 5.63 -13.03
C LYS A 219 2.81 4.86 -14.32
N SER A 220 2.58 5.59 -15.42
CA SER A 220 2.54 5.02 -16.77
C SER A 220 3.98 4.72 -17.20
N GLY A 221 4.42 3.50 -16.92
CA GLY A 221 5.80 3.05 -17.09
C GLY A 221 6.18 2.12 -15.95
N SER A 222 5.69 0.88 -16.02
CA SER A 222 6.15 -0.20 -15.13
C SER A 222 7.60 -0.50 -15.51
N GLU A 223 8.56 -0.06 -14.69
CA GLU A 223 9.91 -0.61 -14.75
C GLU A 223 9.84 -1.96 -14.04
N ASP A 224 9.58 -3.00 -14.83
CA ASP A 224 9.57 -4.37 -14.32
C ASP A 224 11.01 -4.75 -13.93
N VAL A 225 11.29 -4.75 -12.63
CA VAL A 225 12.55 -5.25 -12.10
C VAL A 225 12.46 -6.77 -12.07
N TYR A 226 12.99 -7.43 -13.12
CA TYR A 226 13.11 -8.88 -13.17
C TYR A 226 14.38 -9.34 -12.45
N ILE A 227 14.23 -10.06 -11.33
CA ILE A 227 15.37 -10.70 -10.68
C ILE A 227 15.35 -12.22 -10.96
N HIS A 228 16.56 -12.72 -11.21
CA HIS A 228 16.95 -13.90 -11.98
C HIS A 228 16.45 -15.26 -11.46
N GLN A 229 16.23 -16.18 -12.40
CA GLN A 229 15.88 -17.59 -12.21
C GLN A 229 17.12 -18.42 -11.81
N GLN A 230 17.16 -18.99 -10.61
CA GLN A 230 18.25 -19.90 -10.21
C GLN A 230 17.81 -21.36 -10.22
N THR A 231 18.60 -22.22 -10.85
CA THR A 231 18.38 -23.67 -10.88
C THR A 231 19.30 -24.34 -9.87
N ILE A 232 18.74 -24.97 -8.83
CA ILE A 232 19.53 -25.72 -7.84
C ILE A 232 19.82 -27.13 -8.39
N ASN A 233 20.97 -27.33 -9.02
CA ASN A 233 21.31 -28.64 -9.57
C ASN A 233 21.81 -29.60 -8.47
N HIS A 234 21.07 -30.68 -8.22
CA HIS A 234 21.30 -31.65 -7.14
C HIS A 234 22.70 -32.29 -7.14
N ASN A 235 23.39 -32.30 -8.29
CA ASN A 235 24.74 -32.87 -8.42
C ASN A 235 25.85 -32.06 -7.73
N SER A 236 25.59 -30.81 -7.30
CA SER A 236 26.61 -29.98 -6.64
C SER A 236 26.61 -30.06 -5.12
N VAL A 237 25.58 -30.65 -4.49
CA VAL A 237 25.44 -30.68 -3.02
C VAL A 237 26.09 -31.92 -2.39
N PHE A 238 26.35 -32.97 -3.19
CA PHE A 238 26.96 -34.24 -2.75
C PHE A 238 28.40 -34.43 -3.24
N LYS A 239 29.15 -33.34 -3.45
CA LYS A 239 30.60 -33.40 -3.70
C LYS A 239 31.38 -33.10 -2.43
#